data_AF-A0A1Y1JV88-F1
#
_entry.id   AF-A0A1Y1JV88-F1
#
_cell.length_a   1.000
_cell.length_b   1.000
_cell.length_c   1.000
_cell.angle_alpha   90.00
_cell.angle_beta   90.00
_cell.angle_gamma   90.00
#
_symmetry.space_group_name_H-M   'P 1'
#
loop_
_entity.id
_entity.type
_entity.pdbx_description
1 polymer ?
#
loop_
_entity_poly.entity_id
_entity_poly.type
_entity_poly.pdbx_seq_one_letter_code
_entity_poly.pdbx_strand_id
1 'polypeptide(L)'
;MADFTQKRLDSIMEEVEDMRRTKLFTPDETRVVFKKRKEFEQKIHSVLIDVKSYEEYIIYEKSLLKDIGLRRKKHKIFEKNNIEYKIIKRIKTLYELALQRTNDVSLILAFFKFCKRVNYVHDASDAIARLVQLHADDPKVWQAATNWHAYDRKDINAALAMFPKALEIHKDSQMLYKERITLEIHSMVHNIKSKDECITSIREVVDTIFTNINDPNFYIELIVQLEEHQFTLAIQDVIINKMTGDYYNNENIWHALAQRERRGIYQLIKLSNPEPATKSRTPKAKLEACFAKYLEGLSKVSQVTKPKLWALYLDFLIDLQQDTASANVLKQSTLKAALHSAYSEDCLLERHYIAWVTFAQDEDALEIAEKGTDAFPHSVELWELRLCKQILKGDTGKVNLVFKLSIINLKEKSLPLWQKIISYHLIMSHDDYIHLIYRDAVKQAKEISDDLKPKYIEWLALAKGMKVTRDVYNELAIQEPYCKDLHAMMSKMESVQLKYNFKAWEKVHERACEQFGAEDVDVWIDYIVFYTDYYKVHENPAERIQWIHSEAEKKLHKSLILDFNRKYAKITNG
;
A
#
# COMPACT_ATOMS: atom_id res chain seq x y z
N MET A 1 -32.61 -3.50 -55.91
CA MET A 1 -32.53 -3.89 -54.48
C MET A 1 -32.89 -5.35 -54.23
N ALA A 2 -33.93 -5.90 -54.87
CA ALA A 2 -34.32 -7.33 -54.74
C ALA A 2 -33.23 -8.32 -55.22
N ASP A 3 -32.51 -7.98 -56.29
CA ASP A 3 -31.53 -8.88 -56.91
C ASP A 3 -30.22 -9.04 -56.09
N PHE A 4 -29.85 -8.01 -55.31
CA PHE A 4 -28.69 -8.04 -54.40
C PHE A 4 -28.98 -8.74 -53.07
N THR A 5 -30.22 -8.61 -52.57
CA THR A 5 -30.67 -9.31 -51.36
C THR A 5 -30.84 -10.80 -51.64
N GLN A 6 -31.31 -11.18 -52.83
CA GLN A 6 -31.39 -12.58 -53.25
C GLN A 6 -30.02 -13.26 -53.32
N LYS A 7 -29.03 -12.63 -53.97
CA LYS A 7 -27.65 -13.14 -54.03
C LYS A 7 -27.00 -13.35 -52.65
N ARG A 8 -27.31 -12.48 -51.68
CA ARG A 8 -26.83 -12.65 -50.29
C ARG A 8 -27.51 -13.79 -49.57
N LEU A 9 -28.82 -13.97 -49.78
CA LEU A 9 -29.56 -15.10 -49.22
C LEU A 9 -29.07 -16.44 -49.79
N ASP A 10 -28.73 -16.48 -51.08
CA ASP A 10 -28.15 -17.65 -51.73
C ASP A 10 -26.76 -17.98 -51.15
N SER A 11 -25.93 -16.96 -50.91
CA SER A 11 -24.63 -17.13 -50.24
C SER A 11 -24.77 -17.59 -48.78
N ILE A 12 -25.78 -17.12 -48.05
CA ILE A 12 -26.08 -17.59 -46.69
C ILE A 12 -26.54 -19.04 -46.71
N MET A 13 -27.34 -19.45 -47.71
CA MET A 13 -27.80 -20.82 -47.88
C MET A 13 -26.63 -21.77 -48.10
N GLU A 14 -25.70 -21.43 -49.01
CA GLU A 14 -24.48 -22.20 -49.27
C GLU A 14 -23.64 -22.40 -47.99
N GLU A 15 -23.47 -21.35 -47.17
CA GLU A 15 -22.75 -21.43 -45.90
C GLU A 15 -23.44 -22.33 -44.86
N VAL A 16 -24.77 -22.26 -44.78
CA VAL A 16 -25.55 -23.05 -43.83
C VAL A 16 -25.55 -24.53 -44.24
N GLU A 17 -25.56 -24.82 -45.54
CA GLU A 17 -25.36 -26.16 -46.08
C GLU A 17 -23.96 -26.69 -45.79
N ASP A 18 -22.92 -25.86 -45.92
CA ASP A 18 -21.55 -26.22 -45.53
C ASP A 18 -21.44 -26.54 -44.02
N MET A 19 -22.11 -25.76 -43.16
CA MET A 19 -22.18 -26.02 -41.71
C MET A 19 -22.89 -27.34 -41.38
N ARG A 20 -23.89 -27.72 -42.20
CA ARG A 20 -24.62 -28.99 -42.08
C ARG A 20 -23.77 -30.17 -42.56
N ARG A 21 -23.10 -30.02 -43.71
CA ARG A 21 -22.27 -31.05 -44.34
C ARG A 21 -21.07 -31.42 -43.46
N THR A 22 -20.45 -30.42 -42.83
CA THR A 22 -19.35 -30.61 -41.88
C THR A 22 -19.77 -31.17 -40.52
N LYS A 23 -21.07 -31.40 -40.31
CA LYS A 23 -21.67 -31.85 -39.04
C LYS A 23 -21.32 -30.94 -37.85
N LEU A 24 -20.98 -29.67 -38.11
CA LEU A 24 -20.74 -28.68 -37.06
C LEU A 24 -22.02 -28.25 -36.37
N PHE A 25 -23.13 -28.25 -37.10
CA PHE A 25 -24.45 -27.91 -36.59
C PHE A 25 -25.49 -28.95 -37.02
N THR A 26 -26.49 -29.17 -36.17
CA THR A 26 -27.63 -30.03 -36.49
C THR A 26 -28.52 -29.37 -37.56
N PRO A 27 -29.37 -30.14 -38.25
CA PRO A 27 -30.34 -29.58 -39.20
C PRO A 27 -31.27 -28.53 -38.58
N ASP A 28 -31.61 -28.68 -37.30
CA ASP A 28 -32.47 -27.70 -36.60
C ASP A 28 -31.70 -26.44 -36.21
N GLU A 29 -30.45 -26.57 -35.75
CA GLU A 29 -29.58 -25.42 -35.48
C GLU A 29 -29.28 -24.62 -36.76
N THR A 30 -29.03 -25.29 -37.89
CA THR A 30 -28.77 -24.63 -39.18
C THR A 30 -29.99 -23.84 -39.69
N ARG A 31 -31.21 -24.34 -39.45
CA ARG A 31 -32.46 -23.60 -39.71
C ARG A 31 -32.57 -22.34 -38.84
N VAL A 32 -32.21 -22.42 -37.56
CA VAL A 32 -32.19 -21.27 -36.65
C VAL A 32 -31.16 -20.23 -37.11
N VAL A 33 -29.96 -20.67 -37.49
CA VAL A 33 -28.91 -19.78 -38.00
C VAL A 33 -29.35 -19.06 -39.27
N PHE A 34 -29.95 -19.78 -40.22
CA PHE A 34 -30.48 -19.20 -41.46
C PHE A 34 -31.58 -18.17 -41.18
N LYS A 35 -32.54 -18.52 -40.31
CA LYS A 35 -33.64 -17.61 -39.93
C LYS A 35 -33.11 -16.32 -39.31
N LYS A 36 -32.20 -16.42 -38.33
CA LYS A 36 -31.59 -15.25 -37.68
C LYS A 36 -30.79 -14.38 -38.66
N ARG A 37 -29.97 -14.98 -39.54
CA ARG A 37 -29.23 -14.23 -40.56
C ARG A 37 -30.17 -13.51 -41.54
N LYS A 38 -31.26 -14.16 -41.95
CA LYS A 38 -32.28 -13.55 -42.81
C LYS A 38 -32.95 -12.36 -42.12
N GLU A 39 -33.30 -12.49 -40.84
CA GLU A 39 -33.86 -11.38 -40.06
C GLU A 39 -32.89 -10.20 -39.95
N PHE A 40 -31.60 -10.45 -39.70
CA PHE A 40 -30.58 -9.40 -39.67
C PHE A 40 -30.37 -8.73 -41.04
N GLU A 41 -30.28 -9.50 -42.13
CA GLU A 41 -30.17 -8.95 -43.49
C GLU A 41 -31.41 -8.10 -43.85
N GLN A 42 -32.60 -8.51 -43.42
CA GLN A 42 -33.81 -7.70 -43.60
C GLN A 42 -33.76 -6.41 -42.78
N LYS A 43 -33.32 -6.47 -41.52
CA LYS A 43 -33.18 -5.28 -40.65
C LYS A 43 -32.21 -4.25 -41.23
N ILE A 44 -31.04 -4.67 -41.70
CA ILE A 44 -30.02 -3.73 -42.24
C ILE A 44 -30.39 -3.16 -43.63
N HIS A 45 -31.41 -3.71 -44.31
CA HIS A 45 -31.95 -3.19 -45.58
C HIS A 45 -33.33 -2.55 -45.43
N SER A 46 -33.82 -2.40 -44.20
CA SER A 46 -35.04 -1.64 -43.91
C SER A 46 -34.87 -0.17 -44.30
N VAL A 47 -35.96 0.59 -44.38
CA VAL A 47 -35.91 2.04 -44.63
C VAL A 47 -35.44 2.81 -43.39
N LEU A 48 -35.60 2.23 -42.18
CA LEU A 48 -35.25 2.82 -40.89
C LEU A 48 -34.01 2.13 -40.28
N ILE A 49 -32.86 2.25 -40.95
CA ILE A 49 -31.65 1.52 -40.52
C ILE A 49 -30.96 2.28 -39.39
N ASP A 50 -30.87 1.63 -38.22
CA ASP A 50 -30.08 2.10 -37.08
C ASP A 50 -28.70 1.44 -37.05
N VAL A 51 -27.69 2.16 -36.57
CA VAL A 51 -26.30 1.72 -36.41
C VAL A 51 -26.23 0.54 -35.44
N LYS A 52 -27.08 0.54 -34.41
CA LYS A 52 -27.24 -0.58 -33.47
C LYS A 52 -27.62 -1.89 -34.18
N SER A 53 -28.35 -1.82 -35.29
CA SER A 53 -28.71 -3.02 -36.06
C SER A 53 -27.47 -3.70 -36.67
N TYR A 54 -26.44 -2.93 -37.04
CA TYR A 54 -25.16 -3.49 -37.47
C TYR A 54 -24.38 -4.07 -36.30
N GLU A 55 -24.37 -3.40 -35.15
CA GLU A 55 -23.67 -3.88 -33.95
C GLU A 55 -24.24 -5.21 -33.46
N GLU A 56 -25.58 -5.33 -33.36
CA GLU A 56 -26.26 -6.57 -33.02
C GLU A 56 -25.89 -7.70 -34.01
N TYR A 57 -25.86 -7.39 -35.30
CA TYR A 57 -25.52 -8.38 -36.31
C TYR A 57 -24.04 -8.81 -36.22
N ILE A 58 -23.13 -7.87 -35.99
CA ILE A 58 -21.71 -8.14 -35.79
C ILE A 58 -21.49 -9.00 -34.53
N ILE A 59 -22.18 -8.71 -33.44
CA ILE A 59 -22.11 -9.49 -32.19
C ILE A 59 -22.57 -10.93 -32.46
N TYR A 60 -23.68 -11.09 -33.18
CA TYR A 60 -24.18 -12.40 -33.57
C TYR A 60 -23.17 -13.17 -34.43
N GLU A 61 -22.64 -12.59 -35.51
CA GLU A 61 -21.66 -13.28 -36.38
C GLU A 61 -20.35 -13.61 -35.63
N LYS A 62 -19.90 -12.76 -34.69
CA LYS A 62 -18.76 -13.07 -33.80
C LYS A 62 -19.04 -14.24 -32.87
N SER A 63 -20.26 -14.32 -32.29
CA SER A 63 -20.66 -15.46 -31.46
C SER A 63 -20.68 -16.76 -32.26
N LEU A 64 -21.22 -16.73 -33.48
CA LEU A 64 -21.27 -17.87 -34.39
C LEU A 64 -19.86 -18.33 -34.79
N LEU A 65 -18.95 -17.40 -35.10
CA LEU A 65 -17.55 -17.72 -35.39
C LEU A 65 -16.85 -18.40 -34.21
N LYS A 66 -17.13 -17.93 -32.98
CA LYS A 66 -16.60 -18.53 -31.75
C LYS A 66 -17.13 -19.95 -31.53
N ASP A 67 -18.43 -20.17 -31.75
CA ASP A 67 -19.06 -21.48 -31.61
C ASP A 67 -18.51 -22.48 -32.63
N ILE A 68 -18.34 -22.07 -33.89
CA ILE A 68 -17.68 -22.89 -34.93
C ILE A 68 -16.29 -23.31 -34.47
N GLY A 69 -15.49 -22.37 -33.98
CA GLY A 69 -14.13 -22.66 -33.49
C GLY A 69 -14.11 -23.64 -32.32
N LEU A 70 -15.04 -23.52 -31.36
CA LEU A 70 -15.16 -24.44 -30.22
C LEU A 70 -15.60 -25.85 -30.66
N ARG A 71 -16.57 -25.93 -31.57
CA ARG A 71 -17.09 -27.21 -32.06
C ARG A 71 -16.05 -27.96 -32.89
N ARG A 72 -15.28 -27.28 -33.74
CA ARG A 72 -14.16 -27.91 -34.47
C ARG A 72 -13.10 -28.50 -33.54
N LYS A 73 -12.73 -27.78 -32.47
CA LYS A 73 -11.79 -28.27 -31.46
C LYS A 73 -12.34 -29.50 -30.72
N LYS A 74 -13.62 -29.45 -30.32
CA LYS A 74 -14.29 -30.55 -29.59
C LYS A 74 -14.43 -31.82 -30.44
N HIS A 75 -14.78 -31.67 -31.71
CA HIS A 75 -15.04 -32.79 -32.62
C HIS A 75 -13.81 -33.21 -33.45
N LYS A 76 -12.64 -32.58 -33.24
CA LYS A 76 -11.40 -32.81 -34.00
C LYS A 76 -11.61 -32.76 -35.53
N ILE A 77 -12.44 -31.81 -35.99
CA ILE A 77 -12.76 -31.65 -37.41
C ILE A 77 -11.69 -30.76 -38.05
N PHE A 78 -10.77 -31.38 -38.79
CA PHE A 78 -9.65 -30.71 -39.46
C PHE A 78 -9.95 -30.24 -40.89
N GLU A 79 -11.16 -30.48 -41.41
CA GLU A 79 -11.54 -30.06 -42.77
C GLU A 79 -11.41 -28.54 -42.94
N LYS A 80 -10.51 -28.09 -43.81
CA LYS A 80 -10.35 -26.66 -44.16
C LYS A 80 -11.49 -26.21 -45.07
N ASN A 81 -12.67 -26.01 -44.50
CA ASN A 81 -13.79 -25.38 -45.21
C ASN A 81 -13.71 -23.86 -45.02
N ASN A 82 -14.10 -23.10 -46.05
CA ASN A 82 -14.02 -21.63 -46.04
C ASN A 82 -15.09 -20.95 -45.18
N ILE A 83 -15.78 -21.66 -44.28
CA ILE A 83 -16.89 -21.15 -43.48
C ILE A 83 -16.42 -19.99 -42.60
N GLU A 84 -15.33 -20.17 -41.86
CA GLU A 84 -14.76 -19.13 -41.00
C GLU A 84 -14.32 -17.91 -41.80
N TYR A 85 -13.70 -18.13 -42.96
CA TYR A 85 -13.30 -17.05 -43.86
C TYR A 85 -14.49 -16.26 -44.39
N LYS A 86 -15.57 -16.94 -44.81
CA LYS A 86 -16.82 -16.30 -45.27
C LYS A 86 -17.46 -15.45 -44.15
N ILE A 87 -17.51 -15.97 -42.92
CA ILE A 87 -18.04 -15.24 -41.75
C ILE A 87 -17.17 -14.04 -41.41
N ILE A 88 -15.85 -14.21 -41.37
CA ILE A 88 -14.90 -13.11 -41.15
C ILE A 88 -15.09 -12.01 -42.19
N LYS A 89 -15.19 -12.37 -43.47
CA LYS A 89 -15.43 -11.42 -44.56
C LYS A 89 -16.75 -10.70 -44.37
N ARG A 90 -17.82 -11.39 -43.96
CA ARG A 90 -19.11 -10.76 -43.63
C ARG A 90 -18.97 -9.76 -42.48
N ILE A 91 -18.32 -10.14 -41.37
CA ILE A 91 -18.09 -9.25 -40.23
C ILE A 91 -17.35 -7.98 -40.69
N LYS A 92 -16.31 -8.13 -41.54
CA LYS A 92 -15.60 -7.00 -42.15
C LYS A 92 -16.56 -6.08 -42.92
N THR A 93 -17.34 -6.63 -43.85
CA THR A 93 -18.29 -5.82 -44.64
C THR A 93 -19.35 -5.12 -43.79
N LEU A 94 -19.80 -5.74 -42.70
CA LEU A 94 -20.76 -5.14 -41.77
C LEU A 94 -20.14 -3.94 -41.04
N TYR A 95 -18.89 -4.09 -40.59
CA TYR A 95 -18.14 -2.97 -40.02
C TYR A 95 -17.93 -1.84 -41.02
N GLU A 96 -17.52 -2.12 -42.27
CA GLU A 96 -17.33 -1.11 -43.30
C GLU A 96 -18.63 -0.33 -43.59
N LEU A 97 -19.76 -1.03 -43.70
CA LEU A 97 -21.08 -0.40 -43.91
C LEU A 97 -21.51 0.45 -42.71
N ALA A 98 -21.29 -0.02 -41.49
CA ALA A 98 -21.61 0.73 -40.28
C ALA A 98 -20.74 1.99 -40.14
N LEU A 99 -19.44 1.87 -40.46
CA LEU A 99 -18.45 2.94 -40.46
C LEU A 99 -18.65 3.94 -41.61
N GLN A 100 -19.31 3.58 -42.72
CA GLN A 100 -19.70 4.56 -43.75
C GLN A 100 -20.79 5.53 -43.26
N ARG A 101 -21.58 5.11 -42.27
CA ARG A 101 -22.73 5.88 -41.76
C ARG A 101 -22.43 6.64 -40.48
N THR A 102 -21.37 6.29 -39.78
CA THR A 102 -21.00 6.89 -38.50
C THR A 102 -19.50 7.10 -38.37
N ASN A 103 -19.15 8.10 -37.57
CA ASN A 103 -17.80 8.33 -37.08
C ASN A 103 -17.66 7.93 -35.61
N ASP A 104 -18.43 6.94 -35.14
CA ASP A 104 -18.39 6.52 -33.75
C ASP A 104 -17.05 5.87 -33.41
N VAL A 105 -16.33 6.47 -32.45
CA VAL A 105 -15.06 6.00 -31.90
C VAL A 105 -15.13 4.57 -31.41
N SER A 106 -16.21 4.21 -30.72
CA SER A 106 -16.40 2.89 -30.13
C SER A 106 -16.43 1.83 -31.22
N LEU A 107 -17.11 2.15 -32.32
CA LEU A 107 -17.22 1.29 -33.49
C LEU A 107 -15.89 1.19 -34.26
N ILE A 108 -15.17 2.29 -34.44
CA ILE A 108 -13.84 2.32 -35.08
C ILE A 108 -12.84 1.47 -34.27
N LEU A 109 -12.81 1.63 -32.94
CA LEU A 109 -11.96 0.85 -32.04
C LEU A 109 -12.33 -0.64 -32.08
N ALA A 110 -13.63 -0.96 -32.12
CA ALA A 110 -14.11 -2.33 -32.24
C ALA A 110 -13.71 -2.97 -33.57
N PHE A 111 -13.75 -2.21 -34.67
CA PHE A 111 -13.28 -2.64 -35.98
C PHE A 111 -11.76 -2.83 -36.00
N PHE A 112 -10.99 -1.87 -35.49
CA PHE A 112 -9.53 -1.99 -35.36
C PHE A 112 -9.12 -3.24 -34.59
N LYS A 113 -9.74 -3.49 -33.42
CA LYS A 113 -9.50 -4.71 -32.62
C LYS A 113 -9.85 -5.99 -33.39
N PHE A 114 -10.90 -5.96 -34.20
CA PHE A 114 -11.27 -7.08 -35.07
C PHE A 114 -10.22 -7.32 -36.17
N CYS A 115 -9.82 -6.28 -36.90
CA CYS A 115 -8.80 -6.36 -37.94
C CYS A 115 -7.46 -6.87 -37.41
N LYS A 116 -7.05 -6.40 -36.22
CA LYS A 116 -5.85 -6.90 -35.52
C LYS A 116 -5.94 -8.40 -35.20
N ARG A 117 -7.08 -8.88 -34.70
CA ARG A 117 -7.27 -10.31 -34.36
C ARG A 117 -7.22 -11.23 -35.58
N VAL A 118 -7.68 -10.74 -36.73
CA VAL A 118 -7.75 -11.52 -37.98
C VAL A 118 -6.54 -11.28 -38.89
N ASN A 119 -5.63 -10.39 -38.49
CA ASN A 119 -4.44 -10.00 -39.24
C ASN A 119 -4.74 -9.26 -40.57
N TYR A 120 -5.79 -8.44 -40.59
CA TYR A 120 -6.08 -7.50 -41.67
C TYR A 120 -5.31 -6.19 -41.47
N VAL A 121 -4.04 -6.21 -41.86
CA VAL A 121 -3.07 -5.15 -41.58
C VAL A 121 -3.43 -3.81 -42.23
N HIS A 122 -3.88 -3.83 -43.48
CA HIS A 122 -4.28 -2.60 -44.20
C HIS A 122 -5.53 -1.98 -43.58
N ASP A 123 -6.59 -2.76 -43.39
CA ASP A 123 -7.84 -2.26 -42.80
C ASP A 123 -7.66 -1.75 -41.35
N ALA A 124 -6.78 -2.39 -40.58
CA ALA A 124 -6.41 -1.90 -39.24
C ALA A 124 -5.64 -0.57 -39.31
N SER A 125 -4.76 -0.40 -40.30
CA SER A 125 -4.02 0.86 -40.52
C SER A 125 -4.97 1.99 -40.97
N ASP A 126 -5.96 1.70 -41.80
CA ASP A 126 -6.96 2.68 -42.22
C ASP A 126 -7.89 3.07 -41.06
N ALA A 127 -8.29 2.08 -40.25
CA ALA A 127 -9.12 2.32 -39.06
C ALA A 127 -8.40 3.20 -38.04
N ILE A 128 -7.11 2.96 -37.78
CA ILE A 128 -6.34 3.76 -36.82
C ILE A 128 -6.02 5.15 -37.38
N ALA A 129 -5.73 5.28 -38.68
CA ALA A 129 -5.55 6.57 -39.32
C ALA A 129 -6.83 7.43 -39.25
N ARG A 130 -7.99 6.81 -39.48
CA ARG A 130 -9.30 7.46 -39.32
C ARG A 130 -9.56 7.86 -37.86
N LEU A 131 -9.16 7.02 -36.91
CA LEU A 131 -9.30 7.34 -35.48
C LEU A 131 -8.47 8.58 -35.10
N VAL A 132 -7.21 8.65 -35.55
CA VAL A 132 -6.33 9.82 -35.33
C VAL A 132 -6.90 11.08 -35.97
N GLN A 133 -7.49 10.99 -37.17
CA GLN A 133 -8.12 12.14 -37.83
C GLN A 133 -9.32 12.69 -37.07
N LEU A 134 -10.12 11.82 -36.43
CA LEU A 134 -11.33 12.21 -35.71
C LEU A 134 -11.03 12.73 -34.30
N HIS A 135 -10.04 12.14 -33.63
CA HIS A 135 -9.68 12.44 -32.24
C HIS A 135 -8.21 12.78 -32.09
N ALA A 136 -7.75 13.75 -32.90
CA ALA A 136 -6.38 14.25 -32.83
C ALA A 136 -6.10 14.95 -31.49
N ASP A 137 -7.13 15.34 -30.75
CA ASP A 137 -7.13 16.01 -29.44
C ASP A 137 -6.86 15.08 -28.25
N ASP A 138 -6.90 13.75 -28.41
CA ASP A 138 -6.56 12.80 -27.34
C ASP A 138 -5.16 12.19 -27.54
N PRO A 139 -4.19 12.43 -26.65
CA PRO A 139 -2.86 11.81 -26.69
C PRO A 139 -2.89 10.27 -26.72
N LYS A 140 -3.90 9.64 -26.12
CA LYS A 140 -4.01 8.17 -26.08
C LYS A 140 -4.27 7.58 -27.46
N VAL A 141 -4.95 8.31 -28.34
CA VAL A 141 -5.21 7.89 -29.72
C VAL A 141 -3.90 7.86 -30.50
N TRP A 142 -3.06 8.88 -30.32
CA TRP A 142 -1.72 8.91 -30.90
C TRP A 142 -0.84 7.77 -30.39
N GLN A 143 -0.84 7.50 -29.08
CA GLN A 143 -0.11 6.37 -28.51
C GLN A 143 -0.59 5.02 -29.08
N ALA A 144 -1.91 4.82 -29.19
CA ALA A 144 -2.45 3.60 -29.78
C ALA A 144 -2.01 3.42 -31.24
N ALA A 145 -1.93 4.52 -32.00
CA ALA A 145 -1.47 4.51 -33.37
C ALA A 145 0.03 4.21 -33.49
N THR A 146 0.88 4.86 -32.68
CA THR A 146 2.33 4.59 -32.67
C THR A 146 2.62 3.15 -32.27
N ASN A 147 1.90 2.61 -31.28
CA ASN A 147 2.07 1.23 -30.84
C ASN A 147 1.66 0.21 -31.90
N TRP A 148 0.60 0.49 -32.66
CA TRP A 148 0.21 -0.34 -33.80
C TRP A 148 1.32 -0.40 -34.86
N HIS A 149 1.89 0.75 -35.23
CA HIS A 149 2.98 0.80 -36.21
C HIS A 149 4.26 0.13 -35.67
N ALA A 150 4.64 0.42 -34.43
CA ALA A 150 5.89 -0.09 -33.84
C ALA A 150 5.85 -1.59 -33.55
N TYR A 151 4.81 -2.09 -32.86
CA TYR A 151 4.82 -3.46 -32.34
C TYR A 151 4.07 -4.47 -33.22
N ASP A 152 2.92 -4.08 -33.78
CA ASP A 152 2.13 -4.99 -34.61
C ASP A 152 2.67 -5.05 -36.05
N ARG A 153 2.97 -3.89 -36.65
CA ARG A 153 3.56 -3.82 -38.00
C ARG A 153 5.08 -4.00 -38.02
N LYS A 154 5.75 -3.87 -36.87
CA LYS A 154 7.22 -3.88 -36.75
C LYS A 154 7.89 -2.80 -37.60
N ASP A 155 7.21 -1.66 -37.74
CA ASP A 155 7.67 -0.52 -38.52
C ASP A 155 7.89 0.67 -37.58
N ILE A 156 9.09 0.70 -37.00
CA ILE A 156 9.48 1.73 -36.02
C ILE A 156 9.59 3.10 -36.70
N ASN A 157 10.05 3.16 -37.95
CA ASN A 157 10.18 4.42 -38.68
C ASN A 157 8.82 5.07 -38.94
N ALA A 158 7.81 4.29 -39.33
CA ALA A 158 6.44 4.79 -39.46
C ALA A 158 5.89 5.30 -38.12
N ALA A 159 6.17 4.61 -37.00
CA ALA A 159 5.77 5.07 -35.68
C ALA A 159 6.46 6.40 -35.31
N LEU A 160 7.78 6.49 -35.51
CA LEU A 160 8.58 7.69 -35.23
C LEU A 160 8.13 8.90 -36.04
N ALA A 161 7.73 8.70 -37.31
CA ALA A 161 7.23 9.76 -38.18
C ALA A 161 5.89 10.38 -37.72
N MET A 162 5.13 9.72 -36.83
CA MET A 162 3.88 10.24 -36.30
C MET A 162 4.09 11.21 -35.13
N PHE A 163 5.17 11.06 -34.35
CA PHE A 163 5.39 11.85 -33.14
C PHE A 163 5.54 13.37 -33.38
N PRO A 164 6.21 13.86 -34.44
CA PRO A 164 6.30 15.30 -34.67
C PRO A 164 4.91 15.96 -34.72
N LYS A 165 3.97 15.37 -35.47
CA LYS A 165 2.58 15.85 -35.55
C LYS A 165 1.84 15.71 -34.22
N ALA A 166 2.04 14.60 -33.52
CA ALA A 166 1.41 14.38 -32.22
C ALA A 166 1.86 15.41 -31.17
N LEU A 167 3.16 15.71 -31.12
CA LEU A 167 3.77 16.63 -30.14
C LEU A 167 3.58 18.11 -30.51
N GLU A 168 3.30 18.43 -31.78
CA GLU A 168 2.85 19.77 -32.17
C GLU A 168 1.48 20.12 -31.54
N ILE A 169 0.59 19.12 -31.45
CA ILE A 169 -0.74 19.25 -30.84
C ILE A 169 -0.65 19.11 -29.31
N HIS A 170 0.09 18.12 -28.83
CA HIS A 170 0.17 17.71 -27.42
C HIS A 170 1.54 18.01 -26.81
N LYS A 171 1.86 19.30 -26.71
CA LYS A 171 3.19 19.78 -26.28
C LYS A 171 3.55 19.40 -24.85
N ASP A 172 2.58 19.20 -23.97
CA ASP A 172 2.73 18.91 -22.55
C ASP A 172 2.61 17.41 -22.22
N SER A 173 2.39 16.56 -23.23
CA SER A 173 2.13 15.13 -23.01
C SER A 173 3.40 14.35 -22.70
N GLN A 174 3.69 14.22 -21.40
CA GLN A 174 4.75 13.39 -20.85
C GLN A 174 4.74 11.94 -21.39
N MET A 175 3.53 11.38 -21.59
CA MET A 175 3.34 10.02 -22.11
C MET A 175 3.90 9.86 -23.52
N LEU A 176 3.59 10.79 -24.43
CA LEU A 176 4.05 10.72 -25.82
C LEU A 176 5.56 10.90 -25.93
N TYR A 177 6.14 11.76 -25.09
CA TYR A 177 7.59 11.92 -25.01
C TYR A 177 8.30 10.65 -24.55
N LYS A 178 7.78 9.97 -23.50
CA LYS A 178 8.35 8.68 -23.05
C LYS A 178 8.31 7.64 -24.16
N GLU A 179 7.17 7.49 -24.82
CA GLU A 179 7.00 6.51 -25.90
C GLU A 179 7.96 6.80 -27.07
N ARG A 180 8.10 8.07 -27.46
CA ARG A 180 9.04 8.48 -28.52
C ARG A 180 10.47 8.08 -28.18
N ILE A 181 10.93 8.38 -26.95
CA ILE A 181 12.29 8.06 -26.50
C ILE A 181 12.49 6.55 -26.42
N THR A 182 11.51 5.79 -25.93
CA THR A 182 11.54 4.32 -25.93
C THR A 182 11.73 3.78 -27.35
N LEU A 183 11.00 4.31 -28.32
CA LEU A 183 11.08 3.86 -29.72
C LEU A 183 12.39 4.28 -30.40
N GLU A 184 12.93 5.46 -30.08
CA GLU A 184 14.27 5.87 -30.55
C GLU A 184 15.36 4.92 -30.03
N ILE A 185 15.33 4.61 -28.74
CA ILE A 185 16.24 3.64 -28.13
C ILE A 185 16.07 2.25 -28.77
N HIS A 186 14.82 1.80 -28.96
CA HIS A 186 14.52 0.52 -29.58
C HIS A 186 15.05 0.45 -31.02
N SER A 187 14.96 1.55 -31.78
CA SER A 187 15.50 1.63 -33.15
C SER A 187 17.03 1.42 -33.18
N MET A 188 17.74 1.93 -32.18
CA MET A 188 19.18 1.75 -32.04
C MET A 188 19.54 0.31 -31.63
N VAL A 189 18.84 -0.26 -30.65
CA VAL A 189 19.06 -1.64 -30.18
C VAL A 189 18.86 -2.66 -31.31
N HIS A 190 17.92 -2.39 -32.22
CA HIS A 190 17.65 -3.21 -33.41
C HIS A 190 18.52 -2.85 -34.63
N ASN A 191 19.55 -2.00 -34.47
CA ASN A 191 20.47 -1.54 -35.53
C ASN A 191 19.77 -0.90 -36.74
N ILE A 192 18.63 -0.23 -36.53
CA ILE A 192 17.89 0.49 -37.59
C ILE A 192 18.49 1.88 -37.81
N LYS A 193 18.94 2.54 -36.73
CA LYS A 193 19.65 3.83 -36.77
C LYS A 193 21.06 3.71 -36.22
N SER A 194 21.97 4.57 -36.68
CA SER A 194 23.30 4.68 -36.11
C SER A 194 23.25 5.28 -34.69
N LYS A 195 24.30 5.04 -33.89
CA LYS A 195 24.37 5.56 -32.51
C LYS A 195 24.30 7.08 -32.46
N ASP A 196 25.02 7.74 -33.38
CA ASP A 196 25.11 9.21 -33.41
C ASP A 196 23.79 9.86 -33.85
N GLU A 197 23.09 9.26 -34.81
CA GLU A 197 21.74 9.69 -35.21
C GLU A 197 20.73 9.57 -34.07
N CYS A 198 20.76 8.46 -33.33
CA CYS A 198 19.87 8.24 -32.19
C CYS A 198 20.15 9.25 -31.07
N ILE A 199 21.42 9.50 -30.75
CA ILE A 199 21.82 10.49 -29.73
C ILE A 199 21.34 11.89 -30.13
N THR A 200 21.50 12.26 -31.40
CA THR A 200 21.06 13.57 -31.91
C THR A 200 19.55 13.70 -31.82
N SER A 201 18.80 12.68 -32.24
CA SER A 201 17.33 12.70 -32.20
C SER A 201 16.81 12.75 -30.77
N ILE A 202 17.37 11.96 -29.84
CA ILE A 202 16.96 12.01 -28.43
C ILE A 202 17.30 13.38 -27.83
N ARG A 203 18.45 13.98 -28.18
CA ARG A 203 18.80 15.34 -27.71
C ARG A 203 17.78 16.38 -28.15
N GLU A 204 17.38 16.39 -29.43
CA GLU A 204 16.33 17.28 -29.92
C GLU A 204 15.02 17.10 -29.16
N VAL A 205 14.65 15.84 -28.87
CA VAL A 205 13.44 15.55 -28.07
C VAL A 205 13.58 16.12 -26.67
N VAL A 206 14.72 15.93 -26.02
CA VAL A 206 14.99 16.46 -24.68
C VAL A 206 14.95 17.98 -24.65
N ASP A 207 15.48 18.64 -25.67
CA ASP A 207 15.40 20.11 -25.80
C ASP A 207 13.94 20.57 -25.94
N THR A 208 13.10 19.86 -26.71
CA THR A 208 11.65 20.17 -26.77
C THR A 208 10.90 19.89 -25.47
N ILE A 209 11.34 18.88 -24.70
CA ILE A 209 10.79 18.59 -23.37
C ILE A 209 11.09 19.75 -22.43
N PHE A 210 12.30 20.31 -22.48
CA PHE A 210 12.71 21.44 -21.65
C PHE A 210 11.97 22.73 -21.96
N THR A 211 11.48 22.93 -23.19
CA THR A 211 10.68 24.11 -23.53
C THR A 211 9.23 23.96 -23.12
N ASN A 212 8.69 22.73 -23.16
CA ASN A 212 7.25 22.52 -23.02
C ASN A 212 6.82 21.95 -21.65
N ILE A 213 7.70 21.25 -20.93
CA ILE A 213 7.36 20.55 -19.68
C ILE A 213 8.27 21.07 -18.56
N ASN A 214 7.66 21.67 -17.54
CA ASN A 214 8.33 22.17 -16.34
C ASN A 214 7.99 21.30 -15.12
N ASP A 215 8.27 19.99 -15.22
CA ASP A 215 8.03 19.03 -14.15
C ASP A 215 9.33 18.29 -13.77
N PRO A 216 9.92 18.58 -12.60
CA PRO A 216 11.13 17.92 -12.12
C PRO A 216 10.99 16.41 -11.95
N ASN A 217 9.81 15.91 -11.57
CA ASN A 217 9.61 14.48 -11.36
C ASN A 217 9.67 13.73 -12.70
N PHE A 218 9.14 14.33 -13.77
CA PHE A 218 9.25 13.79 -15.12
C PHE A 218 10.70 13.69 -15.59
N TYR A 219 11.55 14.66 -15.27
CA TYR A 219 12.98 14.60 -15.61
C TYR A 219 13.71 13.48 -14.86
N ILE A 220 13.33 13.21 -13.59
CA ILE A 220 13.85 12.07 -12.83
C ILE A 220 13.45 10.76 -13.51
N GLU A 221 12.17 10.60 -13.87
CA GLU A 221 11.68 9.41 -14.59
C GLU A 221 12.40 9.21 -15.93
N LEU A 222 12.63 10.30 -16.67
CA LEU A 222 13.36 10.28 -17.93
C LEU A 222 14.80 9.80 -17.74
N ILE A 223 15.49 10.28 -16.71
CA ILE A 223 16.84 9.81 -16.40
C ILE A 223 16.83 8.32 -16.09
N VAL A 224 15.89 7.83 -15.27
CA VAL A 224 15.78 6.40 -14.95
C VAL A 224 15.58 5.56 -16.21
N GLN A 225 14.77 6.03 -17.16
CA GLN A 225 14.58 5.36 -18.45
C GLN A 225 15.87 5.36 -19.30
N LEU A 226 16.65 6.44 -19.29
CA LEU A 226 17.89 6.55 -20.05
C LEU A 226 19.04 5.77 -19.39
N GLU A 227 19.03 5.61 -18.06
CA GLU A 227 20.06 4.90 -17.28
C GLU A 227 20.32 3.47 -17.75
N GLU A 228 19.32 2.81 -18.34
CA GLU A 228 19.44 1.45 -18.88
C GLU A 228 20.42 1.34 -20.05
N HIS A 229 20.78 2.48 -20.68
CA HIS A 229 21.50 2.52 -21.95
C HIS A 229 22.76 3.39 -21.88
N GLN A 230 23.95 2.76 -21.92
CA GLN A 230 25.25 3.44 -21.76
C GLN A 230 25.53 4.54 -22.80
N PHE A 231 24.96 4.48 -24.01
CA PHE A 231 25.20 5.49 -25.03
C PHE A 231 24.48 6.82 -24.75
N THR A 232 23.52 6.83 -23.80
CA THR A 232 22.73 8.03 -23.47
C THR A 232 23.38 8.89 -22.38
N LEU A 233 24.55 8.52 -21.85
CA LEU A 233 25.23 9.22 -20.75
C LEU A 233 25.41 10.72 -21.02
N ALA A 234 25.83 11.09 -22.23
CA ALA A 234 25.99 12.50 -22.61
C ALA A 234 24.67 13.29 -22.57
N ILE A 235 23.53 12.63 -22.80
CA ILE A 235 22.19 13.23 -22.72
C ILE A 235 21.75 13.34 -21.26
N GLN A 236 22.03 12.31 -20.46
CA GLN A 236 21.75 12.32 -19.03
C GLN A 236 22.45 13.50 -18.34
N ASP A 237 23.69 13.83 -18.71
CA ASP A 237 24.42 14.97 -18.14
C ASP A 237 23.77 16.32 -18.46
N VAL A 238 23.23 16.48 -19.68
CA VAL A 238 22.49 17.69 -20.06
C VAL A 238 21.25 17.85 -19.19
N ILE A 239 20.50 16.77 -18.94
CA ILE A 239 19.31 16.78 -18.07
C ILE A 239 19.70 17.10 -16.62
N ILE A 240 20.77 16.50 -16.09
CA ILE A 240 21.25 16.78 -14.72
C ILE A 240 21.65 18.25 -14.57
N ASN A 241 22.40 18.80 -15.52
CA ASN A 241 22.85 20.20 -15.45
C ASN A 241 21.67 21.16 -15.45
N LYS A 242 20.64 20.89 -16.26
CA LYS A 242 19.41 21.69 -16.25
C LYS A 242 18.65 21.55 -14.94
N MET A 243 18.46 20.34 -14.43
CA MET A 243 17.77 20.10 -13.15
C MET A 243 18.48 20.78 -11.97
N THR A 244 19.81 20.68 -11.92
CA THR A 244 20.62 21.28 -10.83
C THR A 244 20.75 22.79 -10.94
N GLY A 245 20.54 23.37 -12.13
CA GLY A 245 20.49 24.82 -12.35
C GLY A 245 19.12 25.42 -12.08
N ASP A 246 18.07 24.93 -12.75
CA ASP A 246 16.74 25.54 -12.75
C ASP A 246 15.88 25.10 -11.55
N TYR A 247 16.10 23.90 -11.03
CA TYR A 247 15.26 23.26 -10.01
C TYR A 247 16.05 22.86 -8.75
N TYR A 248 17.14 23.57 -8.47
CA TYR A 248 18.03 23.30 -7.33
C TYR A 248 17.30 23.19 -5.98
N ASN A 249 16.14 23.83 -5.83
CA ASN A 249 15.39 23.88 -4.58
C ASN A 249 14.50 22.64 -4.32
N ASN A 250 14.39 21.73 -5.29
CA ASN A 250 13.56 20.52 -5.18
C ASN A 250 14.35 19.37 -4.53
N GLU A 251 13.85 18.87 -3.40
CA GLU A 251 14.46 17.80 -2.62
C GLU A 251 14.59 16.46 -3.38
N ASN A 252 13.61 16.14 -4.25
CA ASN A 252 13.54 14.85 -4.93
C ASN A 252 14.65 14.69 -5.98
N ILE A 253 15.08 15.80 -6.58
CA ILE A 253 16.17 15.79 -7.58
C ILE A 253 17.47 15.34 -6.92
N TRP A 254 17.83 15.96 -5.80
CA TRP A 254 19.05 15.61 -5.07
C TRP A 254 19.02 14.18 -4.55
N HIS A 255 17.85 13.74 -4.05
CA HIS A 255 17.65 12.35 -3.65
C HIS A 255 17.84 11.37 -4.83
N ALA A 256 17.23 11.64 -6.00
CA ALA A 256 17.37 10.82 -7.19
C ALA A 256 18.82 10.76 -7.70
N LEU A 257 19.52 11.90 -7.72
CA LEU A 257 20.93 11.97 -8.11
C LEU A 257 21.83 11.16 -7.15
N ALA A 258 21.59 11.27 -5.84
CA ALA A 258 22.34 10.52 -4.86
C ALA A 258 22.07 9.00 -4.98
N GLN A 259 20.83 8.59 -5.23
CA GLN A 259 20.50 7.18 -5.51
C GLN A 259 21.19 6.66 -6.78
N ARG A 260 21.25 7.48 -7.84
CA ARG A 260 21.96 7.15 -9.08
C ARG A 260 23.45 6.91 -8.84
N GLU A 261 24.09 7.72 -7.99
CA GLU A 261 25.50 7.52 -7.65
C GLU A 261 25.74 6.25 -6.83
N ARG A 262 24.81 5.88 -5.93
CA ARG A 262 24.84 4.58 -5.25
C ARG A 262 24.82 3.41 -6.23
N ARG A 263 24.01 3.48 -7.30
CA ARG A 263 23.98 2.47 -8.38
C ARG A 263 25.31 2.40 -9.15
N GLY A 264 26.13 3.45 -9.08
CA GLY A 264 27.48 3.52 -9.66
C GLY A 264 27.51 3.94 -11.13
N ILE A 265 26.45 4.56 -11.63
CA ILE A 265 26.26 4.90 -13.06
C ILE A 265 27.13 6.11 -13.46
N TYR A 266 27.34 7.07 -12.55
CA TYR A 266 28.13 8.27 -12.79
C TYR A 266 29.63 8.00 -13.08
N GLN A 267 30.17 6.85 -12.64
CA GLN A 267 31.58 6.51 -12.85
C GLN A 267 31.94 6.04 -14.26
N LEU A 268 30.96 5.84 -15.16
CA LEU A 268 31.24 5.54 -16.57
C LEU A 268 31.68 6.77 -17.38
N ILE A 269 31.38 8.00 -16.90
CA ILE A 269 31.59 9.25 -17.65
C ILE A 269 33.02 9.79 -17.48
N LYS A 270 33.69 9.57 -16.33
CA LYS A 270 35.07 10.05 -16.11
C LYS A 270 36.17 9.20 -16.75
N LEU A 271 35.84 8.06 -17.36
CA LEU A 271 36.80 7.10 -17.92
C LEU A 271 37.19 7.35 -19.39
N SER A 272 36.91 8.54 -19.94
CA SER A 272 37.54 8.98 -21.20
C SER A 272 39.05 9.24 -21.05
N ASN A 273 39.60 9.22 -19.83
CA ASN A 273 41.04 9.19 -19.57
C ASN A 273 41.48 7.80 -19.04
N PRO A 274 42.48 7.15 -19.64
CA PRO A 274 42.98 5.85 -19.20
C PRO A 274 44.00 6.03 -18.06
N GLU A 275 43.54 6.02 -16.82
CA GLU A 275 44.40 5.82 -15.64
C GLU A 275 43.81 4.77 -14.68
N PRO A 276 44.65 4.05 -13.90
CA PRO A 276 44.45 2.63 -13.64
C PRO A 276 43.23 2.31 -12.78
N ALA A 277 42.50 1.30 -13.26
CA ALA A 277 41.16 0.86 -12.87
C ALA A 277 41.05 0.17 -11.50
N THR A 278 41.72 0.65 -10.45
CA THR A 278 41.78 -0.08 -9.16
C THR A 278 41.27 0.65 -7.92
N LYS A 279 40.99 1.97 -7.97
CA LYS A 279 40.44 2.71 -6.80
C LYS A 279 38.96 3.08 -6.88
N SER A 280 38.34 3.07 -8.08
CA SER A 280 36.97 3.57 -8.29
C SER A 280 35.85 2.56 -8.04
N ARG A 281 36.15 1.24 -8.01
CA ARG A 281 35.12 0.18 -7.95
C ARG A 281 34.64 -0.22 -6.55
N THR A 282 35.21 0.32 -5.48
CA THR A 282 34.85 -0.15 -4.12
C THR A 282 33.45 0.36 -3.72
N PRO A 283 32.62 -0.47 -3.05
CA PRO A 283 31.33 -0.05 -2.51
C PRO A 283 31.41 1.21 -1.63
N LYS A 284 32.56 1.42 -0.97
CA LYS A 284 32.88 2.60 -0.17
C LYS A 284 32.90 3.90 -1.00
N ALA A 285 33.59 3.92 -2.13
CA ALA A 285 33.68 5.12 -2.98
C ALA A 285 32.32 5.53 -3.59
N LYS A 286 31.45 4.56 -3.87
CA LYS A 286 30.08 4.83 -4.34
C LYS A 286 29.21 5.49 -3.26
N LEU A 287 29.38 5.08 -2.01
CA LEU A 287 28.67 5.67 -0.87
C LEU A 287 29.20 7.07 -0.56
N GLU A 288 30.51 7.29 -0.62
CA GLU A 288 31.10 8.62 -0.42
C GLU A 288 30.64 9.63 -1.49
N ALA A 289 30.53 9.20 -2.74
CA ALA A 289 29.96 10.02 -3.81
C ALA A 289 28.49 10.37 -3.52
N CYS A 290 27.67 9.38 -3.18
CA CYS A 290 26.28 9.56 -2.80
C CYS A 290 26.12 10.60 -1.67
N PHE A 291 26.95 10.53 -0.63
CA PHE A 291 26.95 11.49 0.47
C PHE A 291 27.37 12.88 -0.01
N ALA A 292 28.38 12.98 -0.88
CA ALA A 292 28.80 14.26 -1.45
C ALA A 292 27.66 14.95 -2.23
N LYS A 293 26.79 14.20 -2.92
CA LYS A 293 25.63 14.78 -3.61
C LYS A 293 24.54 15.28 -2.67
N TYR A 294 24.26 14.57 -1.59
CA TYR A 294 23.35 15.11 -0.57
C TYR A 294 23.90 16.38 0.06
N LEU A 295 25.22 16.43 0.37
CA LEU A 295 25.87 17.62 0.90
C LEU A 295 25.87 18.79 -0.10
N GLU A 296 26.09 18.51 -1.39
CA GLU A 296 25.96 19.51 -2.46
C GLU A 296 24.54 20.07 -2.52
N GLY A 297 23.52 19.21 -2.44
CA GLY A 297 22.12 19.63 -2.38
C GLY A 297 21.83 20.49 -1.16
N LEU A 298 22.25 20.06 0.04
CA LEU A 298 22.07 20.81 1.28
C LEU A 298 22.75 22.19 1.27
N SER A 299 23.81 22.37 0.49
CA SER A 299 24.48 23.67 0.30
C SER A 299 23.72 24.63 -0.61
N LYS A 300 22.91 24.10 -1.54
CA LYS A 300 22.20 24.89 -2.58
C LYS A 300 20.72 25.12 -2.25
N VAL A 301 20.11 24.22 -1.50
CA VAL A 301 18.67 24.21 -1.21
C VAL A 301 18.31 25.30 -0.19
N SER A 302 17.11 25.88 -0.34
CA SER A 302 16.61 26.94 0.55
C SER A 302 16.27 26.40 1.95
N GLN A 303 16.22 27.29 2.95
CA GLN A 303 15.91 26.93 4.34
C GLN A 303 14.56 26.22 4.53
N VAL A 304 13.60 26.42 3.61
CA VAL A 304 12.25 25.83 3.70
C VAL A 304 12.24 24.36 3.28
N THR A 305 13.06 23.98 2.31
CA THR A 305 13.13 22.63 1.73
C THR A 305 14.27 21.79 2.33
N LYS A 306 15.20 22.45 3.02
CA LYS A 306 16.32 21.82 3.73
C LYS A 306 15.90 20.73 4.73
N PRO A 307 14.86 20.91 5.58
CA PRO A 307 14.45 19.85 6.51
C PRO A 307 13.94 18.59 5.81
N LYS A 308 13.28 18.75 4.64
CA LYS A 308 12.80 17.61 3.84
C LYS A 308 13.95 16.84 3.20
N LEU A 309 14.95 17.55 2.67
CA LEU A 309 16.15 16.90 2.13
C LEU A 309 16.94 16.19 3.23
N TRP A 310 17.06 16.79 4.41
CA TRP A 310 17.63 16.14 5.59
C TRP A 310 16.88 14.87 5.96
N ALA A 311 15.54 14.90 5.99
CA ALA A 311 14.75 13.72 6.28
C ALA A 311 15.03 12.60 5.26
N LEU A 312 15.01 12.90 3.95
CA LEU A 312 15.32 11.91 2.91
C LEU A 312 16.76 11.36 3.02
N TYR A 313 17.72 12.22 3.38
CA TYR A 313 19.11 11.81 3.57
C TYR A 313 19.28 10.92 4.81
N LEU A 314 18.66 11.28 5.93
CA LEU A 314 18.74 10.53 7.18
C LEU A 314 17.97 9.21 7.08
N ASP A 315 16.77 9.19 6.50
CA ASP A 315 16.01 7.95 6.25
C ASP A 315 16.85 7.00 5.38
N PHE A 316 17.47 7.51 4.30
CA PHE A 316 18.38 6.73 3.47
C PHE A 316 19.58 6.17 4.25
N LEU A 317 20.17 6.95 5.15
CA LEU A 317 21.29 6.50 5.98
C LEU A 317 20.85 5.44 7.01
N ILE A 318 19.64 5.55 7.56
CA ILE A 318 19.06 4.59 8.50
C ILE A 318 18.82 3.25 7.78
N ASP A 319 18.19 3.28 6.60
CA ASP A 319 17.97 2.08 5.79
C ASP A 319 19.30 1.38 5.45
N LEU A 320 20.33 2.16 5.11
CA LEU A 320 21.67 1.64 4.84
C LEU A 320 22.35 0.96 6.04
N GLN A 321 21.91 1.23 7.26
CA GLN A 321 22.44 0.60 8.48
C GLN A 321 21.72 -0.70 8.84
N GLN A 322 20.44 -0.84 8.51
CA GLN A 322 19.68 -2.07 8.73
C GLN A 322 20.14 -3.21 7.80
N ASP A 323 20.70 -2.89 6.63
CA ASP A 323 21.30 -3.85 5.70
C ASP A 323 22.59 -4.49 6.28
N THR A 324 22.44 -5.68 6.87
CA THR A 324 23.46 -6.49 7.56
C THR A 324 24.68 -6.87 6.71
N ALA A 325 24.57 -6.83 5.37
CA ALA A 325 25.64 -7.24 4.45
C ALA A 325 26.82 -6.26 4.36
N SER A 326 26.76 -5.07 4.98
CA SER A 326 27.81 -4.05 4.86
C SER A 326 27.98 -3.22 6.13
N ALA A 327 28.22 -3.86 7.27
CA ALA A 327 28.67 -3.19 8.48
C ALA A 327 30.09 -2.64 8.30
N ASN A 328 30.22 -1.32 8.12
CA ASN A 328 31.49 -0.63 8.10
C ASN A 328 31.45 0.54 9.09
N VAL A 329 32.52 0.73 9.86
CA VAL A 329 32.74 1.86 10.80
C VAL A 329 32.42 3.20 10.14
N LEU A 330 32.68 3.33 8.83
CA LEU A 330 32.38 4.51 8.03
C LEU A 330 30.88 4.85 7.98
N LYS A 331 29.98 3.86 7.94
CA LYS A 331 28.53 4.10 7.92
C LYS A 331 28.02 4.66 9.25
N GLN A 332 28.61 4.18 10.35
CA GLN A 332 28.28 4.66 11.69
C GLN A 332 28.84 6.06 11.92
N SER A 333 30.10 6.31 11.51
CA SER A 333 30.70 7.64 11.65
C SER A 333 30.04 8.68 10.75
N THR A 334 29.65 8.35 9.52
CA THR A 334 28.93 9.29 8.64
C THR A 334 27.50 9.53 9.10
N LEU A 335 26.77 8.53 9.59
CA LEU A 335 25.44 8.75 10.16
C LEU A 335 25.53 9.63 11.40
N LYS A 336 26.47 9.37 12.33
CA LYS A 336 26.69 10.21 13.50
C LYS A 336 26.96 11.66 13.11
N ALA A 337 27.88 11.88 12.16
CA ALA A 337 28.20 13.22 11.67
C ALA A 337 26.98 13.89 11.01
N ALA A 338 26.23 13.16 10.18
CA ALA A 338 25.03 13.67 9.52
C ALA A 338 23.93 14.05 10.54
N LEU A 339 23.71 13.23 11.57
CA LEU A 339 22.74 13.50 12.64
C LEU A 339 23.16 14.70 13.49
N HIS A 340 24.44 14.85 13.82
CA HIS A 340 24.96 16.04 14.50
C HIS A 340 24.81 17.31 13.65
N SER A 341 25.09 17.24 12.35
CA SER A 341 24.88 18.37 11.43
C SER A 341 23.40 18.73 11.32
N ALA A 342 22.52 17.74 11.18
CA ALA A 342 21.07 17.96 11.15
C ALA A 342 20.53 18.55 12.47
N TYR A 343 21.10 18.15 13.61
CA TYR A 343 20.80 18.73 14.92
C TYR A 343 21.20 20.20 14.99
N SER A 344 22.40 20.56 14.51
CA SER A 344 22.87 21.95 14.52
C SER A 344 22.00 22.88 13.67
N GLU A 345 21.26 22.32 12.72
CA GLU A 345 20.36 23.03 11.82
C GLU A 345 18.87 22.90 12.21
N ASP A 346 18.56 22.29 13.36
CA ASP A 346 17.20 22.06 13.88
C ASP A 346 16.25 21.36 12.88
N CYS A 347 16.80 20.46 12.06
CA CYS A 347 16.07 19.78 10.98
C CYS A 347 15.67 18.33 11.35
N LEU A 348 15.80 17.93 12.61
CA LEU A 348 15.57 16.55 13.05
C LEU A 348 14.11 16.30 13.43
N LEU A 349 13.50 15.32 12.77
CA LEU A 349 12.21 14.74 13.16
C LEU A 349 12.35 13.71 14.30
N GLU A 350 11.25 13.45 15.02
CA GLU A 350 11.14 12.45 16.10
C GLU A 350 11.75 11.09 15.72
N ARG A 351 11.42 10.56 14.54
CA ARG A 351 11.95 9.29 14.04
C ARG A 351 13.48 9.24 13.95
N HIS A 352 14.12 10.38 13.65
CA HIS A 352 15.57 10.46 13.54
C HIS A 352 16.23 10.48 14.91
N TYR A 353 15.62 11.10 15.92
CA TYR A 353 16.10 11.02 17.30
C TYR A 353 16.01 9.59 17.84
N ILE A 354 14.90 8.89 17.58
CA ILE A 354 14.72 7.48 17.96
C ILE A 354 15.83 6.63 17.33
N ALA A 355 16.02 6.73 16.01
CA ALA A 355 17.09 6.04 15.31
C ALA A 355 18.48 6.40 15.90
N TRP A 356 18.74 7.68 16.16
CA TRP A 356 20.01 8.13 16.73
C TRP A 356 20.31 7.49 18.08
N VAL A 357 19.34 7.45 18.99
CA VAL A 357 19.50 6.83 20.32
C VAL A 357 19.69 5.32 20.21
N THR A 358 19.01 4.65 19.27
CA THR A 358 19.16 3.20 19.08
C THR A 358 20.54 2.80 18.55
N PHE A 359 21.12 3.59 17.64
CA PHE A 359 22.42 3.29 17.02
C PHE A 359 23.63 3.88 17.78
N ALA A 360 23.39 4.76 18.76
CA ALA A 360 24.45 5.36 19.56
C ALA A 360 25.07 4.34 20.55
N GLN A 361 26.35 4.54 20.87
CA GLN A 361 27.03 3.84 21.98
C GLN A 361 26.48 4.36 23.31
N ASP A 362 26.52 3.53 24.35
CA ASP A 362 25.76 3.76 25.60
C ASP A 362 26.14 5.04 26.37
N GLU A 363 27.34 5.59 26.17
CA GLU A 363 27.74 6.86 26.80
C GLU A 363 27.03 8.07 26.17
N ASP A 364 27.13 8.21 24.84
CA ASP A 364 26.51 9.30 24.06
C ASP A 364 24.97 9.17 23.99
N ALA A 365 24.46 7.94 24.02
CA ALA A 365 23.05 7.64 23.81
C ALA A 365 22.13 8.34 24.83
N LEU A 366 22.61 8.52 26.07
CA LEU A 366 21.84 9.21 27.09
C LEU A 366 21.69 10.70 26.75
N GLU A 367 22.78 11.39 26.46
CA GLU A 367 22.76 12.84 26.13
C GLU A 367 21.89 13.12 24.91
N ILE A 368 21.93 12.25 23.91
CA ILE A 368 21.10 12.34 22.71
C ILE A 368 19.62 12.14 23.09
N ALA A 369 19.32 11.18 23.96
CA ALA A 369 17.96 10.94 24.43
C ALA A 369 17.42 12.13 25.24
N GLU A 370 18.25 12.82 26.04
CA GLU A 370 17.84 14.03 26.75
C GLU A 370 17.44 15.13 25.76
N LYS A 371 18.31 15.42 24.79
CA LYS A 371 18.04 16.40 23.71
C LYS A 371 16.77 16.05 22.93
N GLY A 372 16.57 14.77 22.63
CA GLY A 372 15.37 14.29 21.94
C GLY A 372 14.10 14.50 22.77
N THR A 373 14.13 14.21 24.07
CA THR A 373 12.99 14.44 24.96
C THR A 373 12.69 15.92 25.21
N ASP A 374 13.71 16.79 25.16
CA ASP A 374 13.53 18.24 25.28
C ASP A 374 12.91 18.83 24.00
N ALA A 375 13.33 18.34 22.83
CA ALA A 375 12.76 18.75 21.54
C ALA A 375 11.35 18.20 21.30
N PHE A 376 11.07 16.96 21.72
CA PHE A 376 9.78 16.28 21.57
C PHE A 376 9.23 15.75 22.90
N PRO A 377 8.72 16.62 23.79
CA PRO A 377 8.28 16.21 25.13
C PRO A 377 7.11 15.21 25.16
N HIS A 378 6.31 15.15 24.08
CA HIS A 378 5.12 14.31 24.00
C HIS A 378 5.37 12.91 23.40
N SER A 379 6.62 12.58 23.03
CA SER A 379 6.97 11.30 22.41
C SER A 379 7.21 10.19 23.44
N VAL A 380 6.34 9.18 23.47
CA VAL A 380 6.45 8.06 24.42
C VAL A 380 7.72 7.24 24.16
N GLU A 381 8.03 6.96 22.89
CA GLU A 381 9.17 6.13 22.50
C GLU A 381 10.51 6.74 22.91
N LEU A 382 10.68 8.07 22.78
CA LEU A 382 11.90 8.75 23.22
C LEU A 382 12.07 8.69 24.75
N TRP A 383 10.98 8.89 25.50
CA TRP A 383 11.03 8.75 26.96
C TRP A 383 11.31 7.30 27.40
N GLU A 384 10.77 6.31 26.68
CA GLU A 384 11.07 4.89 26.93
C GLU A 384 12.55 4.59 26.70
N LEU A 385 13.11 5.05 25.59
CA LEU A 385 14.53 4.87 25.27
C LEU A 385 15.41 5.57 26.31
N ARG A 386 15.09 6.81 26.69
CA ARG A 386 15.81 7.54 27.75
C ARG A 386 15.79 6.76 29.07
N LEU A 387 14.62 6.27 29.48
CA LEU A 387 14.47 5.50 30.72
C LEU A 387 15.26 4.19 30.66
N CYS A 388 15.17 3.44 29.56
CA CYS A 388 15.92 2.20 29.37
C CYS A 388 17.44 2.44 29.40
N LYS A 389 17.94 3.48 28.73
CA LYS A 389 19.37 3.82 28.77
C LYS A 389 19.82 4.26 30.16
N GLN A 390 18.98 4.97 30.90
CA GLN A 390 19.25 5.34 32.29
C GLN A 390 19.29 4.13 33.23
N ILE A 391 18.39 3.15 33.02
CA ILE A 391 18.37 1.87 33.75
C ILE A 391 19.68 1.09 33.53
N LEU A 392 20.19 1.06 32.30
CA LEU A 392 21.44 0.37 31.97
C LEU A 392 22.67 0.96 32.68
N LYS A 393 22.69 2.28 32.93
CA LYS A 393 23.76 2.92 33.72
C LYS A 393 23.69 2.60 35.23
N GLY A 394 22.56 2.06 35.71
CA GLY A 394 22.42 1.56 37.09
C GLY A 394 22.16 2.62 38.18
N ASP A 395 21.96 3.89 37.82
CA ASP A 395 21.71 4.97 38.78
C ASP A 395 20.21 5.09 39.11
N THR A 396 19.77 4.40 40.17
CA THR A 396 18.38 4.35 40.64
C THR A 396 17.80 5.73 40.94
N GLY A 397 18.61 6.67 41.45
CA GLY A 397 18.16 8.03 41.77
C GLY A 397 17.79 8.81 40.52
N LYS A 398 18.64 8.75 39.49
CA LYS A 398 18.37 9.41 38.20
C LYS A 398 17.26 8.73 37.40
N VAL A 399 17.14 7.39 37.47
CA VAL A 399 16.01 6.66 36.85
C VAL A 399 14.68 7.22 37.36
N ASN A 400 14.54 7.38 38.68
CA ASN A 400 13.34 7.94 39.30
C ASN A 400 13.08 9.40 38.89
N LEU A 401 14.13 10.20 38.72
CA LEU A 401 14.01 11.59 38.29
C LEU A 401 13.49 11.67 36.84
N VAL A 402 14.08 10.89 35.93
CA VAL A 402 13.64 10.80 34.52
C VAL A 402 12.19 10.35 34.44
N PHE A 403 11.81 9.36 35.26
CA PHE A 403 10.43 8.90 35.33
C PHE A 403 9.45 9.98 35.82
N LYS A 404 9.81 10.77 36.85
CA LYS A 404 8.97 11.89 37.29
C LYS A 404 8.79 12.95 36.20
N LEU A 405 9.85 13.28 35.47
CA LEU A 405 9.79 14.23 34.36
C LEU A 405 8.92 13.70 33.21
N SER A 406 9.01 12.41 32.90
CA SER A 406 8.22 11.83 31.82
C SER A 406 6.72 11.80 32.13
N ILE A 407 6.32 11.55 33.37
CA ILE A 407 4.91 11.61 33.79
C ILE A 407 4.33 13.02 33.59
N ILE A 408 5.09 14.06 33.95
CA ILE A 408 4.64 15.46 33.82
C ILE A 408 4.35 15.81 32.35
N ASN A 409 5.20 15.34 31.43
CA ASN A 409 5.10 15.67 30.01
C ASN A 409 4.10 14.78 29.26
N LEU A 410 4.06 13.47 29.53
CA LEU A 410 3.23 12.51 28.79
C LEU A 410 1.82 12.33 29.36
N LYS A 411 1.61 12.62 30.65
CA LYS A 411 0.32 12.46 31.35
C LYS A 411 -0.31 11.09 31.08
N GLU A 412 -1.46 11.05 30.42
CA GLU A 412 -2.25 9.84 30.09
C GLU A 412 -1.46 8.81 29.26
N LYS A 413 -0.53 9.27 28.42
CA LYS A 413 0.27 8.40 27.55
C LYS A 413 1.46 7.75 28.25
N SER A 414 1.63 7.98 29.56
CA SER A 414 2.78 7.48 30.33
C SER A 414 2.67 6.01 30.76
N LEU A 415 1.58 5.30 30.45
CA LEU A 415 1.36 3.91 30.85
C LEU A 415 2.56 2.97 30.58
N PRO A 416 3.20 2.99 29.39
CA PRO A 416 4.34 2.12 29.13
C PRO A 416 5.54 2.38 30.06
N LEU A 417 5.73 3.64 30.48
CA LEU A 417 6.78 4.02 31.42
C LEU A 417 6.48 3.55 32.84
N TRP A 418 5.20 3.59 33.25
CA TRP A 418 4.76 3.00 34.51
C TRP A 418 5.05 1.50 34.56
N GLN A 419 4.74 0.76 33.49
CA GLN A 419 5.02 -0.67 33.42
C GLN A 419 6.53 -0.96 33.49
N LYS A 420 7.35 -0.18 32.77
CA LYS A 420 8.83 -0.34 32.80
C LYS A 420 9.42 -0.02 34.16
N ILE A 421 9.03 1.10 34.81
CA ILE A 421 9.60 1.49 36.11
C ILE A 421 9.21 0.48 37.20
N ILE A 422 7.97 -0.04 37.16
CA ILE A 422 7.51 -1.07 38.09
C ILE A 422 8.34 -2.34 37.89
N SER A 423 8.53 -2.79 36.64
CA SER A 423 9.34 -3.97 36.34
C SER A 423 10.79 -3.84 36.82
N TYR A 424 11.36 -2.63 36.74
CA TYR A 424 12.70 -2.34 37.23
C TYR A 424 12.78 -2.39 38.76
N HIS A 425 11.86 -1.73 39.46
CA HIS A 425 11.86 -1.68 40.92
C HIS A 425 11.47 -3.01 41.57
N LEU A 426 10.68 -3.87 40.90
CA LEU A 426 10.43 -5.25 41.35
C LEU A 426 11.72 -6.07 41.48
N ILE A 427 12.77 -5.74 40.72
CA ILE A 427 14.07 -6.42 40.78
C ILE A 427 15.03 -5.67 41.72
N MET A 428 15.00 -4.35 41.69
CA MET A 428 16.06 -3.50 42.27
C MET A 428 15.75 -2.90 43.64
N SER A 429 14.50 -2.93 44.12
CA SER A 429 14.06 -2.15 45.28
C SER A 429 13.23 -2.95 46.27
N HIS A 430 13.13 -2.44 47.49
CA HIS A 430 12.31 -3.03 48.55
C HIS A 430 10.82 -2.88 48.29
N ASP A 431 10.04 -3.81 48.83
CA ASP A 431 8.57 -3.88 48.69
C ASP A 431 7.85 -2.59 49.11
N ASP A 432 8.37 -1.84 50.07
CA ASP A 432 7.76 -0.59 50.50
C ASP A 432 7.84 0.52 49.44
N TYR A 433 8.90 0.53 48.64
CA TYR A 433 9.03 1.48 47.53
C TYR A 433 8.12 1.09 46.36
N ILE A 434 8.01 -0.21 46.07
CA ILE A 434 7.09 -0.73 45.04
C ILE A 434 5.64 -0.41 45.42
N HIS A 435 5.29 -0.57 46.71
CA HIS A 435 3.98 -0.20 47.23
C HIS A 435 3.66 1.29 47.01
N LEU A 436 4.64 2.18 47.21
CA LEU A 436 4.47 3.60 46.97
C LEU A 436 4.25 3.92 45.48
N ILE A 437 5.04 3.31 44.59
CA ILE A 437 4.89 3.48 43.14
C ILE A 437 3.49 3.09 42.68
N TYR A 438 2.99 1.92 43.09
CA TYR A 438 1.64 1.50 42.72
C TYR A 438 0.57 2.44 43.28
N ARG A 439 0.73 2.92 44.52
CA ARG A 439 -0.20 3.88 45.11
C ARG A 439 -0.26 5.19 44.33
N ASP A 440 0.87 5.65 43.81
CA ASP A 440 0.94 6.87 42.99
C ASP A 440 0.42 6.62 41.57
N ALA A 441 0.60 5.41 41.03
CA ALA A 441 0.11 5.00 39.72
C ALA A 441 -1.42 4.95 39.65
N VAL A 442 -2.06 4.42 40.70
CA VAL A 442 -3.52 4.25 40.74
C VAL A 442 -4.27 5.58 40.82
N LYS A 443 -3.61 6.65 41.30
CA LYS A 443 -4.16 8.02 41.34
C LYS A 443 -4.09 8.75 39.99
N GLN A 444 -3.44 8.17 38.98
CA GLN A 444 -3.33 8.77 37.66
C GLN A 444 -4.63 8.62 36.84
N ALA A 445 -4.59 9.07 35.59
CA ALA A 445 -5.70 8.97 34.65
C ALA A 445 -6.19 7.53 34.43
N LYS A 446 -7.41 7.39 33.88
CA LYS A 446 -8.13 6.13 33.74
C LYS A 446 -7.36 5.06 32.98
N GLU A 447 -6.69 5.45 31.90
CA GLU A 447 -5.90 4.55 31.04
C GLU A 447 -4.76 3.87 31.82
N ILE A 448 -4.18 4.59 32.79
CA ILE A 448 -3.09 4.10 33.63
C ILE A 448 -3.66 3.31 34.82
N SER A 449 -4.69 3.85 35.44
CA SER A 449 -5.32 3.29 36.63
C SER A 449 -5.95 1.93 36.33
N ASP A 450 -6.66 1.78 35.20
CA ASP A 450 -7.37 0.55 34.83
C ASP A 450 -6.40 -0.62 34.59
N ASP A 451 -5.23 -0.39 33.98
CA ASP A 451 -4.23 -1.45 33.74
C ASP A 451 -3.43 -1.82 35.00
N LEU A 452 -3.15 -0.84 35.87
CA LEU A 452 -2.26 -1.04 37.02
C LEU A 452 -3.00 -1.45 38.30
N LYS A 453 -4.29 -1.11 38.46
CA LYS A 453 -5.12 -1.55 39.60
C LYS A 453 -5.14 -3.08 39.77
N PRO A 454 -5.37 -3.91 38.73
CA PRO A 454 -5.30 -5.36 38.85
C PRO A 454 -3.91 -5.87 39.25
N LYS A 455 -2.85 -5.38 38.59
CA LYS A 455 -1.45 -5.78 38.86
C LYS A 455 -1.02 -5.44 40.27
N TYR A 456 -1.51 -4.33 40.81
CA TYR A 456 -1.24 -3.93 42.18
C TYR A 456 -1.85 -4.91 43.21
N ILE A 457 -3.10 -5.34 43.00
CA ILE A 457 -3.76 -6.33 43.85
C ILE A 457 -3.04 -7.69 43.80
N GLU A 458 -2.65 -8.13 42.61
CA GLU A 458 -1.88 -9.36 42.43
C GLU A 458 -0.55 -9.28 43.19
N TRP A 459 0.21 -8.19 43.03
CA TRP A 459 1.46 -7.99 43.75
C TRP A 459 1.27 -7.93 45.27
N LEU A 460 0.26 -7.21 45.77
CA LEU A 460 -0.02 -7.13 47.21
C LEU A 460 -0.34 -8.50 47.82
N ALA A 461 -1.15 -9.30 47.12
CA ALA A 461 -1.51 -10.65 47.55
C ALA A 461 -0.28 -11.55 47.68
N LEU A 462 0.67 -11.45 46.73
CA LEU A 462 1.90 -12.24 46.72
C LEU A 462 2.94 -11.76 47.73
N ALA A 463 3.13 -10.43 47.88
CA ALA A 463 4.22 -9.86 48.68
C ALA A 463 3.83 -9.55 50.14
N LYS A 464 2.67 -8.93 50.37
CA LYS A 464 2.23 -8.44 51.70
C LYS A 464 1.09 -9.26 52.32
N GLY A 465 0.49 -10.15 51.54
CA GLY A 465 -0.55 -11.08 51.97
C GLY A 465 -1.97 -10.52 51.97
N MET A 466 -2.95 -11.43 52.01
CA MET A 466 -4.35 -11.14 51.67
C MET A 466 -5.11 -10.20 52.61
N LYS A 467 -4.64 -9.98 53.84
CA LYS A 467 -5.27 -9.01 54.75
C LYS A 467 -5.09 -7.58 54.22
N VAL A 468 -3.85 -7.21 53.91
CA VAL A 468 -3.51 -5.89 53.36
C VAL A 468 -4.15 -5.70 51.99
N THR A 469 -4.16 -6.75 51.16
CA THR A 469 -4.81 -6.71 49.84
C THR A 469 -6.29 -6.37 49.93
N ARG A 470 -7.03 -6.96 50.89
CA ARG A 470 -8.47 -6.66 51.08
C ARG A 470 -8.70 -5.21 51.51
N ASP A 471 -7.89 -4.70 52.43
CA ASP A 471 -8.01 -3.33 52.92
C ASP A 471 -7.78 -2.33 51.77
N VAL A 472 -6.71 -2.52 50.99
CA VAL A 472 -6.41 -1.69 49.82
C VAL A 472 -7.50 -1.85 48.73
N TYR A 473 -7.99 -3.06 48.47
CA TYR A 473 -9.09 -3.27 47.54
C TYR A 473 -10.35 -2.49 47.93
N ASN A 474 -10.68 -2.45 49.22
CA ASN A 474 -11.83 -1.68 49.70
C ASN A 474 -11.70 -0.18 49.41
N GLU A 475 -10.49 0.36 49.49
CA GLU A 475 -10.22 1.75 49.10
C GLU A 475 -10.30 1.94 47.59
N LEU A 476 -9.67 1.05 46.81
CA LEU A 476 -9.59 1.16 45.35
C LEU A 476 -10.92 0.94 44.64
N ALA A 477 -11.79 0.09 45.21
CA ALA A 477 -13.12 -0.18 44.67
C ALA A 477 -14.03 1.05 44.73
N ILE A 478 -13.79 1.98 45.66
CA ILE A 478 -14.59 3.20 45.82
C ILE A 478 -14.04 4.35 44.96
N GLN A 479 -12.75 4.32 44.65
CA GLN A 479 -12.07 5.38 43.89
C GLN A 479 -12.37 5.30 42.39
N GLU A 480 -12.99 6.35 41.85
CA GLU A 480 -13.09 6.57 40.42
C GLU A 480 -11.69 6.78 39.82
N PRO A 481 -11.38 6.21 38.63
CA PRO A 481 -12.28 5.51 37.72
C PRO A 481 -12.50 4.04 38.08
N TYR A 482 -13.73 3.55 37.91
CA TYR A 482 -14.07 2.15 38.18
C TYR A 482 -13.42 1.21 37.15
N CYS A 483 -12.83 0.12 37.64
CA CYS A 483 -12.10 -0.86 36.83
C CYS A 483 -12.72 -2.26 37.04
N LYS A 484 -13.25 -2.88 35.97
CA LYS A 484 -13.81 -4.23 36.02
C LYS A 484 -12.74 -5.27 36.35
N ASP A 485 -11.57 -5.15 35.73
CA ASP A 485 -10.47 -6.10 35.88
C ASP A 485 -9.92 -6.14 37.31
N LEU A 486 -10.07 -5.04 38.07
CA LEU A 486 -9.74 -5.00 39.49
C LEU A 486 -10.58 -6.01 40.29
N HIS A 487 -11.88 -6.07 40.02
CA HIS A 487 -12.79 -7.00 40.71
C HIS A 487 -12.54 -8.44 40.29
N ALA A 488 -12.32 -8.68 38.99
CA ALA A 488 -11.97 -10.00 38.49
C ALA A 488 -10.65 -10.51 39.11
N MET A 489 -9.62 -9.66 39.18
CA MET A 489 -8.35 -10.03 39.80
C MET A 489 -8.49 -10.29 41.30
N MET A 490 -9.22 -9.46 42.04
CA MET A 490 -9.47 -9.69 43.46
C MET A 490 -10.21 -11.01 43.70
N SER A 491 -11.22 -11.32 42.88
CA SER A 491 -11.95 -12.60 42.93
C SER A 491 -11.01 -13.80 42.68
N LYS A 492 -10.11 -13.70 41.69
CA LYS A 492 -9.07 -14.70 41.43
C LYS A 492 -8.12 -14.87 42.62
N MET A 493 -7.69 -13.79 43.27
CA MET A 493 -6.82 -13.89 44.44
C MET A 493 -7.53 -14.48 45.67
N GLU A 494 -8.85 -14.30 45.80
CA GLU A 494 -9.64 -14.98 46.84
C GLU A 494 -9.85 -16.47 46.54
N SER A 495 -10.03 -16.86 45.27
CA SER A 495 -10.24 -18.26 44.88
C SER A 495 -9.00 -19.15 45.04
N VAL A 496 -7.81 -18.57 44.99
CA VAL A 496 -6.52 -19.28 45.15
C VAL A 496 -6.17 -19.53 46.63
N GLN A 497 -6.87 -18.91 47.58
CA GLN A 497 -6.58 -19.10 49.00
C GLN A 497 -6.97 -20.49 49.51
N LEU A 498 -6.12 -21.05 50.38
CA LEU A 498 -6.40 -22.30 51.11
C LEU A 498 -7.54 -22.16 52.13
N LYS A 499 -7.83 -20.93 52.61
CA LYS A 499 -8.92 -20.63 53.54
C LYS A 499 -9.74 -19.47 53.01
N TYR A 500 -10.89 -19.79 52.42
CA TYR A 500 -11.79 -18.79 51.83
C TYR A 500 -12.37 -17.86 52.89
N ASN A 501 -12.32 -16.55 52.63
CA ASN A 501 -13.16 -15.59 53.33
C ASN A 501 -14.39 -15.29 52.48
N PHE A 502 -15.40 -16.15 52.60
CA PHE A 502 -16.62 -16.09 51.79
C PHE A 502 -17.27 -14.69 51.80
N LYS A 503 -17.37 -14.05 52.98
CA LYS A 503 -17.98 -12.72 53.12
C LYS A 503 -17.19 -11.61 52.41
N ALA A 504 -15.87 -11.72 52.36
CA ALA A 504 -15.05 -10.75 51.64
C ALA A 504 -15.13 -10.98 50.13
N TRP A 505 -15.16 -12.25 49.70
CA TRP A 505 -15.24 -12.63 48.30
C TRP A 505 -16.61 -12.31 47.68
N GLU A 506 -17.71 -12.56 48.41
CA GLU A 506 -19.08 -12.18 48.02
C GLU A 506 -19.19 -10.67 47.76
N LYS A 507 -18.62 -9.85 48.65
CA LYS A 507 -18.60 -8.38 48.50
C LYS A 507 -17.88 -7.88 47.25
N VAL A 508 -16.90 -8.63 46.73
CA VAL A 508 -16.21 -8.27 45.48
C VAL A 508 -17.18 -8.35 44.31
N HIS A 509 -17.96 -9.43 44.25
CA HIS A 509 -18.96 -9.62 43.21
C HIS A 509 -20.17 -8.70 43.36
N GLU A 510 -20.63 -8.43 44.59
CA GLU A 510 -21.68 -7.45 44.86
C GLU A 510 -21.29 -6.06 44.32
N ARG A 511 -20.08 -5.58 44.64
CA ARG A 511 -19.58 -4.28 44.16
C ARG A 511 -19.40 -4.22 42.65
N ALA A 512 -18.92 -5.30 42.03
CA ALA A 512 -18.81 -5.38 40.59
C ALA A 512 -20.19 -5.24 39.93
N CYS A 513 -21.22 -5.91 40.48
CA CYS A 513 -22.60 -5.83 40.00
C CYS A 513 -23.23 -4.45 40.23
N GLU A 514 -22.88 -3.76 41.33
CA GLU A 514 -23.32 -2.38 41.59
C GLU A 514 -22.74 -1.38 40.58
N GLN A 515 -21.47 -1.55 40.20
CA GLN A 515 -20.77 -0.60 39.34
C GLN A 515 -20.99 -0.86 37.83
N PHE A 516 -21.03 -2.13 37.42
CA PHE A 516 -21.04 -2.52 36.00
C PHE A 516 -22.31 -3.29 35.59
N GLY A 517 -23.18 -3.64 36.54
CA GLY A 517 -24.32 -4.53 36.30
C GLY A 517 -25.44 -3.95 35.43
N ALA A 518 -25.39 -2.68 35.04
CA ALA A 518 -26.31 -2.11 34.06
C ALA A 518 -25.88 -2.40 32.61
N GLU A 519 -24.58 -2.39 32.36
CA GLU A 519 -23.97 -2.42 31.02
C GLU A 519 -23.35 -3.78 30.67
N ASP A 520 -22.97 -4.58 31.68
CA ASP A 520 -22.24 -5.83 31.48
C ASP A 520 -22.94 -7.04 32.10
N VAL A 521 -23.26 -8.00 31.23
CA VAL A 521 -23.92 -9.27 31.58
C VAL A 521 -22.97 -10.21 32.31
N ASP A 522 -21.68 -10.18 31.97
CA ASP A 522 -20.70 -11.17 32.44
C ASP A 522 -20.46 -11.02 33.95
N VAL A 523 -20.59 -9.82 34.50
CA VAL A 523 -20.41 -9.57 35.93
C VAL A 523 -21.45 -10.30 36.79
N TRP A 524 -22.70 -10.36 36.32
CA TRP A 524 -23.77 -11.12 36.97
C TRP A 524 -23.58 -12.63 36.80
N ILE A 525 -23.10 -13.06 35.65
CA ILE A 525 -22.79 -14.46 35.38
C ILE A 525 -21.65 -14.95 36.27
N ASP A 526 -20.56 -14.19 36.39
CA ASP A 526 -19.43 -14.50 37.27
C ASP A 526 -19.88 -14.61 38.73
N TYR A 527 -20.85 -13.79 39.15
CA TYR A 527 -21.42 -13.87 40.49
C TYR A 527 -22.21 -15.17 40.72
N ILE A 528 -22.99 -15.61 39.73
CA ILE A 528 -23.74 -16.87 39.78
C ILE A 528 -22.80 -18.08 39.75
N VAL A 529 -21.75 -18.03 38.93
CA VAL A 529 -20.72 -19.07 38.86
C VAL A 529 -19.99 -19.19 40.20
N PHE A 530 -19.61 -18.06 40.82
CA PHE A 530 -19.01 -18.05 42.15
C PHE A 530 -19.84 -18.81 43.18
N TYR A 531 -21.15 -18.53 43.27
CA TYR A 531 -22.04 -19.28 44.17
C TYR A 531 -22.15 -20.74 43.79
N THR A 532 -22.28 -21.05 42.50
CA THR A 532 -22.42 -22.43 42.03
C THR A 532 -21.18 -23.26 42.39
N ASP A 533 -19.98 -22.71 42.22
CA ASP A 533 -18.73 -23.42 42.47
C ASP A 533 -18.34 -23.48 43.95
N TYR A 534 -18.60 -22.42 44.73
CA TYR A 534 -18.37 -22.44 46.17
C TYR A 534 -19.29 -23.45 46.89
N TYR A 535 -20.56 -23.50 46.50
CA TYR A 535 -21.58 -24.29 47.20
C TYR A 535 -21.74 -25.73 46.70
N LYS A 536 -21.16 -26.11 45.54
CA LYS A 536 -20.89 -27.52 45.20
C LYS A 536 -20.21 -28.28 46.35
N VAL A 537 -19.50 -27.56 47.24
CA VAL A 537 -18.74 -28.12 48.36
C VAL A 537 -19.47 -28.01 49.71
N HIS A 538 -20.45 -27.10 49.89
CA HIS A 538 -20.87 -26.67 51.23
C HIS A 538 -22.39 -26.55 51.55
N GLU A 539 -23.34 -26.61 50.59
CA GLU A 539 -24.82 -26.82 50.71
C GLU A 539 -25.58 -26.16 49.53
N ASN A 540 -26.91 -26.23 49.43
CA ASN A 540 -27.68 -25.85 48.23
C ASN A 540 -27.82 -24.31 48.01
N PRO A 541 -27.25 -23.72 46.93
CA PRO A 541 -27.24 -22.27 46.70
C PRO A 541 -28.47 -21.70 45.97
N ALA A 542 -29.50 -22.51 45.73
CA ALA A 542 -30.58 -22.22 44.80
C ALA A 542 -31.34 -20.90 45.08
N GLU A 543 -31.64 -20.59 46.34
CA GLU A 543 -32.38 -19.38 46.71
C GLU A 543 -31.59 -18.10 46.40
N ARG A 544 -30.28 -18.11 46.67
CA ARG A 544 -29.42 -16.95 46.45
C ARG A 544 -29.14 -16.75 44.96
N ILE A 545 -28.97 -17.83 44.19
CA ILE A 545 -28.84 -17.76 42.73
C ILE A 545 -30.10 -17.19 42.07
N GLN A 546 -31.29 -17.60 42.53
CA GLN A 546 -32.56 -17.05 42.05
C GLN A 546 -32.70 -15.56 42.39
N TRP A 547 -32.26 -15.16 43.58
CA TRP A 547 -32.22 -13.75 43.95
C TRP A 547 -31.30 -12.94 43.03
N ILE A 548 -30.08 -13.41 42.76
CA ILE A 548 -29.12 -12.74 41.86
C ILE A 548 -29.68 -12.64 40.44
N HIS A 549 -30.31 -13.71 39.94
CA HIS A 549 -30.99 -13.71 38.63
C HIS A 549 -32.07 -12.63 38.56
N SER A 550 -32.91 -12.53 39.60
CA SER A 550 -33.96 -11.50 39.67
C SER A 550 -33.42 -10.06 39.76
N GLU A 551 -32.28 -9.86 40.42
CA GLU A 551 -31.64 -8.54 40.50
C GLU A 551 -30.95 -8.15 39.19
N ALA A 552 -30.33 -9.11 38.50
CA ALA A 552 -29.76 -8.90 37.17
C ALA A 552 -30.84 -8.47 36.16
N GLU A 553 -32.01 -9.12 36.15
CA GLU A 553 -33.13 -8.74 35.26
C GLU A 553 -33.68 -7.33 35.53
N LYS A 554 -33.58 -6.84 36.78
CA LYS A 554 -34.02 -5.48 37.13
C LYS A 554 -33.00 -4.41 36.74
N LYS A 555 -31.70 -4.70 36.90
CA LYS A 555 -30.62 -3.72 36.73
C LYS A 555 -30.06 -3.66 35.32
N LEU A 556 -30.07 -4.75 34.56
CA LEU A 556 -29.55 -4.79 33.19
C LEU A 556 -30.41 -3.99 32.20
N HIS A 557 -29.76 -3.38 31.21
CA HIS A 557 -30.48 -2.80 30.08
C HIS A 557 -31.31 -3.84 29.34
N LYS A 558 -32.52 -3.45 28.91
CA LYS A 558 -33.53 -4.33 28.28
C LYS A 558 -33.00 -5.11 27.06
N SER A 559 -32.01 -4.57 26.35
CA SER A 559 -31.35 -5.23 25.21
C SER A 559 -30.46 -6.41 25.62
N LEU A 560 -29.91 -6.40 26.83
CA LEU A 560 -28.93 -7.37 27.32
C LEU A 560 -29.56 -8.53 28.09
N ILE A 561 -30.83 -8.41 28.51
CA ILE A 561 -31.57 -9.44 29.27
C ILE A 561 -31.68 -10.76 28.49
N LEU A 562 -31.87 -10.69 27.16
CA LEU A 562 -31.92 -11.89 26.31
C LEU A 562 -30.59 -12.64 26.25
N ASP A 563 -29.46 -11.93 26.28
CA ASP A 563 -28.13 -12.54 26.31
C ASP A 563 -27.81 -13.12 27.69
N PHE A 564 -28.16 -12.40 28.76
CA PHE A 564 -28.07 -12.89 30.14
C PHE A 564 -28.81 -14.20 30.33
N ASN A 565 -30.09 -14.28 29.92
CA ASN A 565 -30.89 -15.50 30.07
C ASN A 565 -30.35 -16.68 29.24
N ARG A 566 -29.71 -16.43 28.10
CA ARG A 566 -29.01 -17.47 27.34
C ARG A 566 -27.77 -17.99 28.05
N LYS A 567 -26.94 -17.10 28.63
CA LYS A 567 -25.74 -17.48 29.38
C LYS A 567 -26.09 -18.19 30.68
N TYR A 568 -27.09 -17.70 31.41
CA TYR A 568 -27.62 -18.34 32.62
C TYR A 568 -28.12 -19.76 32.34
N ALA A 569 -28.93 -19.96 31.29
CA ALA A 569 -29.45 -21.27 30.93
C ALA A 569 -28.36 -22.29 30.59
N LYS A 570 -27.19 -21.85 30.08
CA LYS A 570 -26.05 -22.75 29.82
C LYS A 570 -25.36 -23.22 31.09
N ILE A 571 -25.39 -22.41 32.16
CA ILE A 571 -24.73 -22.70 33.43
C ILE A 571 -25.61 -23.58 34.31
N THR A 572 -26.93 -23.46 34.19
CA THR A 572 -27.89 -24.29 34.94
C THR A 572 -28.21 -25.63 34.28
N ASN A 573 -28.07 -25.74 32.95
CA ASN A 573 -28.39 -26.96 32.19
C ASN A 573 -27.16 -27.80 31.77
N GLY A 574 -25.95 -27.34 32.08
CA GLY A 574 -24.69 -28.08 31.88
C GLY A 574 -24.14 -28.54 33.21
#